data_AF-A0A4Y2G9F6-F1
#
_entry.id   AF-A0A4Y2G9F6-F1
#
_cell.length_a   1.000
_cell.length_b   1.000
_cell.length_c   1.000
_cell.angle_alpha   90.00
_cell.angle_beta   90.00
_cell.angle_gamma   90.00
#
_symmetry.space_group_name_H-M   'P 1'
#
loop_
_entity.id
_entity.type
_entity.pdbx_description
1 polymer ?
#
loop_
_entity_poly.entity_id
_entity_poly.type
_entity_poly.pdbx_seq_one_letter_code
_entity_poly.pdbx_strand_id
1 'polypeptide(L)'
;MTDDDLSYLDDIESLEILKIIERRKRSVHPDRANDLDCMDNVSFRSRYRLNKDTAESLIQMLDDTLSAPSEKNYALSSTEKVLIALRYYATGSFQLVLGDLEKVSQSSASRAINDVSKALASLQPNYIRLPQTGLELRQTISDASLRIRDIVACWPGSTHDSTVFDNSHLRAVLENEVPPEYHLVGDNGYACRSYLLTPFLDPSTPPRNK
;
A
#
# COMPACT_ATOMS: atom_id res chain seq x y z
N MET A 1 50.89 31.38 28.04
CA MET A 1 49.56 30.79 28.27
C MET A 1 48.61 31.97 28.30
N THR A 2 47.88 32.31 27.26
CA THR A 2 47.12 31.49 26.29
C THR A 2 46.65 32.44 25.18
N ASP A 3 46.80 32.09 23.90
CA ASP A 3 46.02 32.69 22.79
C ASP A 3 46.14 31.89 21.47
N ASP A 4 47.17 31.05 21.32
CA ASP A 4 47.35 30.21 20.10
C ASP A 4 46.49 28.92 20.08
N ASP A 5 45.86 28.53 21.18
CA ASP A 5 45.03 27.30 21.25
C ASP A 5 43.59 27.50 20.74
N LEU A 6 43.17 28.75 20.49
CA LEU A 6 41.80 29.06 20.05
C LEU A 6 41.63 29.07 18.52
N SER A 7 42.71 29.20 17.74
CA SER A 7 42.63 29.15 16.27
C SER A 7 42.47 27.72 15.74
N TYR A 8 43.11 26.75 16.38
CA TYR A 8 43.01 25.33 16.05
C TYR A 8 41.61 24.74 16.28
N LEU A 9 40.85 25.28 17.25
CA LEU A 9 39.49 24.81 17.53
C LEU A 9 38.49 25.26 16.46
N ASP A 10 38.66 26.48 15.95
CA ASP A 10 37.82 27.04 14.87
C ASP A 10 38.06 26.28 13.54
N ASP A 11 39.30 25.86 13.27
CA ASP A 11 39.66 25.06 12.10
C ASP A 11 39.11 23.62 12.17
N ILE A 12 39.05 23.02 13.37
CA ILE A 12 38.47 21.68 13.58
C ILE A 12 36.96 21.72 13.41
N GLU A 13 36.29 22.73 13.98
CA GLU A 13 34.85 22.91 13.84
C GLU A 13 34.49 23.22 12.38
N SER A 14 35.31 24.03 11.69
CA SER A 14 35.20 24.28 10.24
C SER A 14 35.40 23.02 9.40
N LEU A 15 36.35 22.15 9.75
CA LEU A 15 36.59 20.86 9.09
C LEU A 15 35.45 19.85 9.35
N GLU A 16 34.83 19.88 10.52
CA GLU A 16 33.68 19.05 10.85
C GLU A 16 32.42 19.53 10.13
N ILE A 17 32.22 20.85 10.05
CA ILE A 17 31.19 21.48 9.22
C ILE A 17 31.43 21.17 7.74
N LEU A 18 32.67 21.26 7.24
CA LEU A 18 33.01 20.89 5.86
C LEU A 18 32.79 19.40 5.60
N LYS A 19 33.10 18.49 6.53
CA LYS A 19 32.77 17.05 6.44
C LYS A 19 31.25 16.81 6.47
N ILE A 20 30.49 17.60 7.23
CA ILE A 20 29.02 17.56 7.25
C ILE A 20 28.43 18.09 5.92
N ILE A 21 29.04 19.12 5.33
CA ILE A 21 28.66 19.70 4.03
C ILE A 21 29.07 18.77 2.87
N GLU A 22 30.22 18.10 2.96
CA GLU A 22 30.72 17.15 1.96
C GLU A 22 29.90 15.85 1.97
N ARG A 23 29.46 15.39 3.16
CA ARG A 23 28.40 14.36 3.32
C ARG A 23 27.04 14.80 2.76
N ARG A 24 26.81 16.10 2.55
CA ARG A 24 25.61 16.68 1.90
C ARG A 24 25.79 16.95 0.40
N LYS A 25 26.88 16.52 -0.25
CA LYS A 25 26.85 16.37 -1.72
C LYS A 25 25.85 15.27 -2.05
N ARG A 26 24.64 15.66 -2.47
CA ARG A 26 23.66 14.73 -3.01
C ARG A 26 24.33 14.00 -4.16
N SER A 27 24.47 12.69 -4.01
CA SER A 27 25.01 11.86 -5.07
C SER A 27 23.95 11.73 -6.16
N VAL A 28 24.14 12.47 -7.24
CA VAL A 28 23.22 12.57 -8.37
C VAL A 28 23.67 11.54 -9.41
N HIS A 29 22.88 10.49 -9.62
CA HIS A 29 23.22 9.37 -10.50
C HIS A 29 22.22 9.25 -11.67
N PRO A 30 22.68 9.09 -12.93
CA PRO A 30 21.83 9.30 -14.11
C PRO A 30 20.88 8.16 -14.45
N ASP A 31 21.25 6.91 -14.15
CA ASP A 31 20.47 5.73 -14.56
C ASP A 31 20.06 4.86 -13.37
N ARG A 32 18.75 4.79 -13.11
CA ARG A 32 18.15 3.81 -12.20
C ARG A 32 17.49 2.74 -13.07
N ALA A 33 17.95 1.50 -12.96
CA ALA A 33 17.29 0.38 -13.63
C ALA A 33 15.90 0.20 -13.02
N ASN A 34 14.92 -0.05 -13.88
CA ASN A 34 13.53 -0.23 -13.48
C ASN A 34 13.23 -1.73 -13.28
N ASP A 35 12.76 -2.11 -12.09
CA ASP A 35 12.40 -3.50 -11.75
C ASP A 35 11.29 -4.08 -12.64
N LEU A 36 10.46 -3.23 -13.26
CA LEU A 36 9.52 -3.67 -14.29
C LEU A 36 10.21 -4.20 -15.54
N ASP A 37 11.32 -3.59 -15.95
CA ASP A 37 12.03 -3.95 -17.19
C ASP A 37 13.01 -5.11 -16.96
N CYS A 38 13.63 -5.18 -15.78
CA CYS A 38 14.74 -6.10 -15.53
C CYS A 38 14.36 -7.42 -14.83
N MET A 39 13.21 -7.50 -14.14
CA MET A 39 12.78 -8.74 -13.44
C MET A 39 11.86 -9.61 -14.29
N ASP A 40 11.64 -10.87 -13.93
CA ASP A 40 10.56 -11.68 -14.48
C ASP A 40 9.28 -11.54 -13.64
N ASN A 41 8.15 -12.04 -14.16
CA ASN A 41 6.85 -11.93 -13.48
C ASN A 41 6.83 -12.63 -12.10
N VAL A 42 7.55 -13.75 -11.96
CA VAL A 42 7.59 -14.52 -10.71
C VAL A 42 8.36 -13.77 -9.62
N SER A 43 9.55 -13.27 -9.93
CA SER A 43 10.36 -12.50 -8.99
C SER A 43 9.68 -11.17 -8.64
N PHE A 44 9.08 -10.50 -9.63
CA PHE A 44 8.32 -9.28 -9.42
C PHE A 44 7.16 -9.52 -8.45
N ARG A 45 6.34 -10.57 -8.68
CA ARG A 45 5.23 -10.92 -7.79
C ARG A 45 5.69 -11.24 -6.38
N SER A 46 6.83 -11.91 -6.22
CA SER A 46 7.40 -12.19 -4.89
C SER A 46 7.81 -10.91 -4.15
N ARG A 47 8.35 -9.91 -4.85
CA ARG A 47 8.86 -8.67 -4.23
C ARG A 47 7.78 -7.61 -4.01
N TYR A 48 6.82 -7.51 -4.91
CA TYR A 48 5.80 -6.46 -4.93
C TYR A 48 4.41 -6.97 -4.52
N ARG A 49 4.22 -8.28 -4.36
CA ARG A 49 2.93 -8.94 -4.07
C ARG A 49 1.82 -8.64 -5.10
N LEU A 50 2.20 -8.15 -6.28
CA LEU A 50 1.35 -7.77 -7.40
C LEU A 50 1.93 -8.31 -8.70
N ASN A 51 1.08 -8.50 -9.71
CA ASN A 51 1.52 -8.85 -11.06
C ASN A 51 2.03 -7.59 -11.79
N LYS A 52 2.93 -7.78 -12.77
CA LYS A 52 3.46 -6.66 -13.57
C LYS A 52 2.37 -5.90 -14.30
N ASP A 53 1.46 -6.60 -14.97
CA ASP A 53 0.34 -5.98 -15.71
C ASP A 53 -0.51 -5.06 -14.81
N THR A 54 -0.71 -5.46 -13.54
CA THR A 54 -1.43 -4.66 -12.55
C THR A 54 -0.62 -3.45 -12.11
N ALA A 55 0.69 -3.61 -11.92
CA ALA A 55 1.57 -2.50 -11.59
C ALA A 55 1.67 -1.49 -12.76
N GLU A 56 1.77 -1.95 -14.00
CA GLU A 56 1.76 -1.09 -15.21
C GLU A 56 0.45 -0.34 -15.36
N SER A 57 -0.69 -1.02 -15.16
CA SER A 57 -2.01 -0.38 -15.17
C SER A 57 -2.13 0.69 -14.09
N LEU A 58 -1.60 0.45 -12.89
CA LEU A 58 -1.57 1.44 -11.80
C LEU A 58 -0.65 2.61 -12.14
N ILE A 59 0.51 2.38 -12.74
CA ILE A 59 1.43 3.44 -13.17
C ILE A 59 0.72 4.34 -14.18
N GLN A 60 0.10 3.78 -15.20
CA GLN A 60 -0.63 4.54 -16.22
C GLN A 60 -1.76 5.38 -15.61
N MET A 61 -2.48 4.85 -14.62
CA MET A 61 -3.56 5.55 -13.94
C MET A 61 -3.07 6.72 -13.07
N LEU A 62 -1.84 6.63 -12.55
CA LEU A 62 -1.27 7.63 -11.66
C LEU A 62 -0.32 8.60 -12.39
N ASP A 63 0.02 8.33 -13.65
CA ASP A 63 1.05 9.06 -14.41
C ASP A 63 0.73 10.56 -14.52
N ASP A 64 -0.51 10.89 -14.86
CA ASP A 64 -0.98 12.28 -14.97
C ASP A 64 -0.86 13.06 -13.65
N THR A 65 -1.00 12.37 -12.51
CA THR A 65 -0.96 12.99 -11.18
C THR A 65 0.46 13.07 -10.61
N LEU A 66 1.32 12.10 -10.96
CA LEU A 66 2.66 11.95 -10.40
C LEU A 66 3.79 12.48 -11.29
N SER A 67 3.47 12.86 -12.53
CA SER A 67 4.39 13.49 -13.48
C SER A 67 5.09 14.69 -12.84
N ALA A 68 6.42 14.71 -12.92
CA ALA A 68 7.19 15.78 -12.33
C ALA A 68 6.96 17.08 -13.12
N PRO A 69 6.69 18.23 -12.45
CA PRO A 69 6.62 19.52 -13.12
C PRO A 69 7.99 20.01 -13.62
N SER A 70 9.07 19.30 -13.32
CA SER A 70 10.43 19.67 -13.73
C SER A 70 11.39 18.47 -13.72
N GLU A 71 12.16 18.33 -14.79
CA GLU A 71 13.33 17.43 -14.93
C GLU A 71 14.54 17.83 -14.06
N LYS A 72 14.45 18.95 -13.31
CA LYS A 72 15.58 19.45 -12.53
C LYS A 72 15.95 18.48 -11.40
N ASN A 73 17.26 18.24 -11.24
CA ASN A 73 17.86 17.42 -10.19
C ASN A 73 17.57 15.91 -10.25
N TYR A 74 17.38 15.33 -11.46
CA TYR A 74 17.11 13.90 -11.63
C TYR A 74 15.92 13.45 -10.76
N ALA A 75 14.83 14.21 -10.91
CA ALA A 75 13.57 13.93 -10.25
C ALA A 75 13.13 12.49 -10.53
N LEU A 76 12.50 11.87 -9.54
CA LEU A 76 11.97 10.51 -9.74
C LEU A 76 10.85 10.55 -10.78
N SER A 77 10.90 9.64 -11.75
CA SER A 77 9.80 9.42 -12.69
C SER A 77 8.56 8.92 -11.96
N SER A 78 7.39 9.03 -12.59
CA SER A 78 6.15 8.45 -12.09
C SER A 78 6.29 6.97 -11.80
N THR A 79 6.92 6.23 -12.72
CA THR A 79 7.20 4.80 -12.60
C THR A 79 8.08 4.49 -11.38
N GLU A 80 9.19 5.22 -11.21
CA GLU A 80 10.07 5.05 -10.05
C GLU A 80 9.34 5.33 -8.74
N LYS A 81 8.56 6.41 -8.68
CA LYS A 81 7.78 6.76 -7.47
C LYS A 81 6.81 5.64 -7.10
N VAL A 82 6.07 5.12 -8.07
CA VAL A 82 5.10 4.04 -7.86
C VAL A 82 5.78 2.77 -7.41
N LEU A 83 6.90 2.36 -8.03
CA LEU A 83 7.62 1.15 -7.61
C LEU A 83 8.21 1.28 -6.20
N ILE A 84 8.74 2.44 -5.83
CA ILE A 84 9.19 2.70 -4.46
C ILE A 84 8.04 2.50 -3.47
N ALA A 85 6.87 3.05 -3.77
CA ALA A 85 5.69 2.93 -2.93
C ALA A 85 5.18 1.49 -2.84
N LEU A 86 5.05 0.79 -3.98
CA LEU A 86 4.62 -0.61 -4.02
C LEU A 86 5.58 -1.52 -3.25
N ARG A 87 6.89 -1.30 -3.39
CA ARG A 87 7.90 -2.06 -2.63
C ARG A 87 7.74 -1.83 -1.13
N TYR A 88 7.47 -0.60 -0.73
CA TYR A 88 7.20 -0.25 0.66
C TYR A 88 5.92 -0.92 1.18
N TYR A 89 4.81 -0.89 0.43
CA TYR A 89 3.56 -1.54 0.85
C TYR A 89 3.67 -3.06 0.96
N ALA A 90 4.43 -3.70 0.05
CA ALA A 90 4.63 -5.14 0.07
C ALA A 90 5.45 -5.63 1.27
N THR A 91 6.33 -4.79 1.80
CA THR A 91 7.34 -5.17 2.78
C THR A 91 7.10 -4.57 4.17
N GLY A 92 6.52 -3.37 4.24
CA GLY A 92 6.32 -2.59 5.47
C GLY A 92 7.62 -2.08 6.12
N SER A 93 8.78 -2.29 5.50
CA SER A 93 10.10 -1.99 6.05
C SER A 93 10.92 -1.10 5.13
N PHE A 94 11.25 0.10 5.60
CA PHE A 94 12.12 1.03 4.88
C PHE A 94 13.53 0.51 4.66
N GLN A 95 14.06 -0.33 5.56
CA GLN A 95 15.43 -0.84 5.43
C GLN A 95 15.58 -1.76 4.21
N LEU A 96 14.57 -2.58 3.92
CA LEU A 96 14.54 -3.44 2.74
C LEU A 96 14.30 -2.63 1.46
N VAL A 97 13.41 -1.63 1.53
CA VAL A 97 13.16 -0.69 0.43
C VAL A 97 14.43 0.09 0.06
N LEU A 98 15.15 0.63 1.05
CA LEU A 98 16.40 1.35 0.80
C LEU A 98 17.52 0.43 0.30
N GLY A 99 17.51 -0.84 0.70
CA GLY A 99 18.46 -1.84 0.20
C GLY A 99 18.29 -2.13 -1.29
N ASP A 100 17.06 -2.13 -1.80
CA ASP A 100 16.79 -2.33 -3.23
C ASP A 100 16.96 -1.04 -4.06
N LEU A 101 16.78 0.13 -3.45
CA LEU A 101 16.79 1.44 -4.12
C LEU A 101 18.14 2.13 -4.03
N GLU A 102 19.23 1.43 -4.37
CA GLU A 102 20.65 1.81 -4.16
C GLU A 102 21.05 3.24 -4.63
N LYS A 103 20.15 3.98 -5.29
CA LYS A 103 20.36 5.34 -5.84
C LYS A 103 19.27 6.36 -5.42
N VAL A 104 18.48 6.08 -4.39
CA VAL A 104 17.40 6.96 -3.90
C VAL A 104 17.60 7.31 -2.44
N SER A 105 17.62 8.61 -2.12
CA SER A 105 17.70 9.05 -0.72
C SER A 105 16.42 8.69 0.03
N GLN A 106 16.54 8.42 1.34
CA GLN A 106 15.37 8.18 2.21
C GLN A 106 14.33 9.31 2.12
N SER A 107 14.77 10.57 2.04
CA SER A 107 13.86 11.70 1.90
C SER A 107 13.08 11.69 0.57
N SER A 108 13.71 11.25 -0.51
CA SER A 108 13.06 11.13 -1.82
C SER A 108 12.09 9.96 -1.85
N ALA A 109 12.47 8.82 -1.26
CA ALA A 109 11.59 7.67 -1.13
C ALA A 109 10.35 8.00 -0.28
N SER A 110 10.53 8.71 0.84
CA SER A 110 9.42 9.16 1.70
C SER A 110 8.45 10.08 0.96
N ARG A 111 8.97 11.08 0.22
CA ARG A 111 8.15 11.94 -0.64
C ARG A 111 7.39 11.13 -1.69
N ALA A 112 8.07 10.21 -2.38
CA ALA A 112 7.44 9.35 -3.38
C ALA A 112 6.29 8.51 -2.80
N ILE A 113 6.51 7.86 -1.64
CA ILE A 113 5.47 7.08 -0.95
C ILE A 113 4.28 7.98 -0.60
N ASN A 114 4.54 9.16 -0.05
CA ASN A 114 3.49 10.09 0.33
C ASN A 114 2.69 10.60 -0.89
N ASP A 115 3.38 10.97 -1.98
CA ASP A 115 2.74 11.46 -3.19
C ASP A 115 1.90 10.36 -3.86
N VAL A 116 2.43 9.14 -3.95
CA VAL A 116 1.70 7.96 -4.45
C VAL A 116 0.51 7.64 -3.55
N SER A 117 0.69 7.68 -2.22
CA SER A 117 -0.41 7.42 -1.28
C SER A 117 -1.54 8.42 -1.45
N LYS A 118 -1.22 9.71 -1.66
CA LYS A 118 -2.22 10.75 -1.93
C LYS A 118 -2.92 10.55 -3.27
N ALA A 119 -2.16 10.20 -4.31
CA ALA A 119 -2.73 9.94 -5.62
C ALA A 119 -3.67 8.70 -5.59
N LEU A 120 -3.26 7.62 -4.93
CA LEU A 120 -4.13 6.46 -4.68
C LEU A 120 -5.37 6.84 -3.86
N ALA A 121 -5.22 7.67 -2.82
CA ALA A 121 -6.34 8.16 -2.04
C ALA A 121 -7.29 9.04 -2.87
N SER A 122 -6.82 9.78 -3.88
CA SER A 122 -7.71 10.51 -4.79
C SER A 122 -8.52 9.60 -5.72
N LEU A 123 -8.06 8.37 -5.95
CA LEU A 123 -8.83 7.36 -6.69
C LEU A 123 -9.89 6.67 -5.83
N GLN A 124 -9.86 6.89 -4.50
CA GLN A 124 -10.80 6.29 -3.55
C GLN A 124 -12.25 6.38 -4.02
N PRO A 125 -12.81 7.52 -4.46
CA PRO A 125 -14.22 7.59 -4.84
C PRO A 125 -14.64 6.64 -5.98
N ASN A 126 -13.69 6.27 -6.85
CA ASN A 126 -13.96 5.43 -8.02
C ASN A 126 -13.91 3.93 -7.70
N TYR A 127 -13.13 3.53 -6.69
CA TYR A 127 -12.83 2.13 -6.40
C TYR A 127 -13.24 1.67 -5.00
N ILE A 128 -13.33 2.60 -4.05
CA ILE A 128 -13.61 2.34 -2.64
C ILE A 128 -14.82 3.19 -2.28
N ARG A 129 -15.95 2.57 -1.93
CA ARG A 129 -17.08 3.32 -1.39
C ARG A 129 -16.88 3.46 0.12
N LEU A 130 -16.38 4.63 0.54
CA LEU A 130 -16.37 4.95 1.95
C LEU A 130 -17.79 5.33 2.41
N PRO A 131 -18.21 4.85 3.59
CA PRO A 131 -19.33 5.39 4.36
C PRO A 131 -19.46 6.90 4.25
N GLN A 132 -20.56 7.43 3.71
CA GLN A 132 -20.85 8.86 3.76
C GLN A 132 -21.65 9.23 5.02
N THR A 133 -22.13 8.22 5.75
CA THR A 133 -22.84 8.39 7.01
C THR A 133 -22.14 7.63 8.12
N GLY A 134 -22.23 8.13 9.36
CA GLY A 134 -21.65 7.47 10.54
C GLY A 134 -22.23 6.09 10.87
N LEU A 135 -23.11 5.57 10.02
CA LEU A 135 -23.77 4.28 10.14
C LEU A 135 -23.18 3.19 9.25
N GLU A 136 -22.24 3.46 8.34
CA GLU A 136 -21.79 2.45 7.37
C GLU A 136 -20.50 1.73 7.84
N LEU A 137 -20.53 0.38 7.81
CA LEU A 137 -19.87 -0.50 8.78
C LEU A 137 -18.78 -1.46 8.29
N ARG A 138 -17.77 -1.66 9.16
CA ARG A 138 -16.45 -2.35 9.12
C ARG A 138 -16.26 -3.69 8.37
N GLN A 139 -16.99 -3.97 7.30
CA GLN A 139 -16.87 -5.20 6.53
C GLN A 139 -15.75 -5.08 5.49
N THR A 140 -15.00 -6.16 5.26
CA THR A 140 -14.21 -6.32 4.03
C THR A 140 -14.61 -7.61 3.36
N ILE A 141 -15.03 -7.52 2.09
CA ILE A 141 -15.35 -8.69 1.28
C ILE A 141 -14.33 -8.83 0.19
N SER A 142 -13.85 -10.05 0.00
CA SER A 142 -13.02 -10.39 -1.15
C SER A 142 -13.68 -11.49 -1.97
N ASP A 143 -13.44 -11.47 -3.28
CA ASP A 143 -13.85 -12.56 -4.16
C ASP A 143 -12.86 -13.74 -4.08
N ALA A 144 -13.19 -14.83 -4.78
CA ALA A 144 -12.34 -16.02 -4.84
C ALA A 144 -10.96 -15.78 -5.47
N SER A 145 -10.76 -14.65 -6.16
CA SER A 145 -9.47 -14.21 -6.71
C SER A 145 -8.70 -13.30 -5.75
N LEU A 146 -9.12 -13.23 -4.48
CA LEU A 146 -8.55 -12.36 -3.43
C LEU A 146 -8.64 -10.87 -3.77
N ARG A 147 -9.53 -10.46 -4.68
CA ARG A 147 -9.76 -9.05 -4.95
C ARG A 147 -10.75 -8.52 -3.94
N ILE A 148 -10.40 -7.43 -3.30
CA ILE A 148 -11.31 -6.76 -2.37
C ILE A 148 -12.44 -6.13 -3.19
N ARG A 149 -13.67 -6.49 -2.86
CA ARG A 149 -14.90 -6.05 -3.52
C ARG A 149 -15.62 -4.97 -2.74
N ASP A 150 -15.45 -4.97 -1.43
CA ASP A 150 -16.07 -4.01 -0.53
C ASP A 150 -15.16 -3.83 0.69
N ILE A 151 -14.95 -2.58 1.12
CA ILE A 151 -14.23 -2.24 2.35
C ILE A 151 -15.02 -1.15 3.03
N VAL A 152 -15.20 -1.34 4.33
CA VAL A 152 -15.81 -0.38 5.20
C VAL A 152 -15.05 -0.40 6.54
N ALA A 153 -14.93 0.72 7.26
CA ALA A 153 -13.90 0.84 8.32
C ALA A 153 -14.29 1.54 9.64
N CYS A 154 -15.56 1.89 9.90
CA CYS A 154 -15.90 2.93 10.89
C CYS A 154 -16.50 2.47 12.26
N TRP A 155 -16.24 1.25 12.75
CA TRP A 155 -16.76 0.78 14.05
C TRP A 155 -15.68 0.60 15.14
N PRO A 156 -16.00 0.89 16.42
CA PRO A 156 -15.14 0.58 17.56
C PRO A 156 -14.71 -0.89 17.54
N GLY A 157 -13.47 -1.18 17.95
CA GLY A 157 -12.88 -2.52 17.86
C GLY A 157 -13.57 -3.65 18.65
N SER A 158 -14.59 -3.33 19.45
CA SER A 158 -15.34 -4.28 20.28
C SER A 158 -16.69 -4.70 19.69
N THR A 159 -17.09 -4.20 18.52
CA THR A 159 -18.37 -4.56 17.89
C THR A 159 -18.23 -5.91 17.18
N HIS A 160 -19.21 -6.80 17.36
CA HIS A 160 -19.22 -8.14 16.75
C HIS A 160 -19.49 -8.07 15.24
N ASP A 161 -18.75 -8.84 14.46
CA ASP A 161 -18.77 -8.82 12.99
C ASP A 161 -20.15 -9.14 12.38
N SER A 162 -20.96 -9.97 13.03
CA SER A 162 -22.35 -10.21 12.60
C SER A 162 -23.26 -9.01 12.78
N THR A 163 -23.09 -8.27 13.87
CA THR A 163 -23.80 -7.00 14.10
C THR A 163 -23.40 -5.96 13.05
N VAL A 164 -22.12 -5.96 12.66
CA VAL A 164 -21.59 -5.11 11.58
C VAL A 164 -22.26 -5.46 10.24
N PHE A 165 -22.36 -6.75 9.89
CA PHE A 165 -23.01 -7.18 8.65
C PHE A 165 -24.51 -6.94 8.63
N ASP A 166 -25.21 -7.19 9.75
CA ASP A 166 -26.66 -6.99 9.85
C ASP A 166 -27.08 -5.54 9.65
N ASN A 167 -26.16 -4.57 9.76
CA ASN A 167 -26.46 -3.17 9.49
C ASN A 167 -25.86 -2.68 8.14
N SER A 168 -25.18 -3.54 7.38
CA SER A 168 -24.46 -3.15 6.17
C SER A 168 -25.38 -2.90 4.97
N HIS A 169 -24.99 -1.96 4.09
CA HIS A 169 -25.70 -1.73 2.82
C HIS A 169 -25.69 -2.98 1.95
N LEU A 170 -24.61 -3.75 1.98
CA LEU A 170 -24.53 -5.00 1.23
C LEU A 170 -25.58 -6.02 1.66
N ARG A 171 -25.86 -6.16 2.98
CA ARG A 171 -26.97 -7.02 3.41
C ARG A 171 -28.28 -6.56 2.76
N ALA A 172 -28.55 -5.25 2.75
CA ALA A 172 -29.77 -4.72 2.14
C ALA A 172 -29.82 -5.02 0.64
N VAL A 173 -28.70 -4.92 -0.07
CA VAL A 173 -28.62 -5.31 -1.50
C VAL A 173 -28.87 -6.80 -1.67
N LEU A 174 -28.20 -7.66 -0.91
CA LEU A 174 -28.34 -9.12 -1.01
C LEU A 174 -29.73 -9.61 -0.60
N GLU A 175 -30.43 -8.93 0.31
CA GLU A 175 -31.81 -9.29 0.67
C GLU A 175 -32.82 -8.93 -0.43
N ASN A 176 -32.56 -7.89 -1.23
CA ASN A 176 -33.45 -7.44 -2.30
C ASN A 176 -33.11 -8.05 -3.67
N GLU A 177 -31.81 -8.24 -3.94
CA GLU A 177 -31.26 -8.79 -5.18
C GLU A 177 -30.19 -9.82 -4.82
N VAL A 178 -30.61 -11.08 -4.61
CA VAL A 178 -29.65 -12.20 -4.48
C VAL A 178 -29.13 -12.55 -5.87
N PRO A 179 -27.83 -12.36 -6.18
CA PRO A 179 -27.26 -12.89 -7.41
C PRO A 179 -27.26 -14.43 -7.30
N PRO A 180 -27.95 -15.16 -8.18
CA PRO A 180 -28.17 -16.60 -8.00
C PRO A 180 -26.89 -17.46 -8.02
N GLU A 181 -25.79 -16.92 -8.54
CA GLU A 181 -24.51 -17.63 -8.69
C GLU A 181 -23.50 -17.35 -7.57
N TYR A 182 -23.76 -16.39 -6.68
CA TYR A 182 -22.77 -15.95 -5.69
C TYR A 182 -23.26 -16.16 -4.27
N HIS A 183 -22.42 -16.80 -3.46
CA HIS A 183 -22.62 -16.97 -2.02
C HIS A 183 -21.45 -16.36 -1.27
N LEU A 184 -21.74 -15.68 -0.18
CA LEU A 184 -20.75 -15.30 0.80
C LEU A 184 -20.47 -16.48 1.73
N VAL A 185 -19.23 -16.57 2.21
CA VAL A 185 -18.84 -17.51 3.26
C VAL A 185 -18.46 -16.67 4.48
N GLY A 186 -19.25 -16.80 5.54
CA GLY A 186 -19.00 -16.18 6.83
C GLY A 186 -18.40 -17.16 7.82
N ASP A 187 -17.86 -16.66 8.92
CA ASP A 187 -17.51 -17.51 10.07
C ASP A 187 -18.77 -17.92 10.87
N ASN A 188 -18.56 -18.65 11.95
CA ASN A 188 -19.63 -19.14 12.82
C ASN A 188 -20.38 -18.02 13.58
N GLY A 189 -19.85 -16.79 13.59
CA GLY A 189 -20.49 -15.65 14.22
C GLY A 189 -21.69 -15.12 13.43
N TYR A 190 -21.80 -15.47 12.15
CA TYR A 190 -22.90 -15.04 11.29
C TYR A 190 -24.09 -16.00 11.28
N ALA A 191 -25.27 -15.47 10.99
CA ALA A 191 -26.43 -16.30 10.69
C ALA A 191 -26.34 -16.88 9.28
N CYS A 192 -26.69 -18.16 9.12
CA CYS A 192 -26.80 -18.79 7.81
C CYS A 192 -28.01 -18.24 7.05
N ARG A 193 -27.80 -17.80 5.80
CA ARG A 193 -28.81 -17.18 4.92
C ARG A 193 -28.68 -17.75 3.50
N SER A 194 -29.67 -17.52 2.64
CA SER A 194 -29.67 -17.99 1.24
C SER A 194 -28.44 -17.55 0.43
N TYR A 195 -27.81 -16.43 0.84
CA TYR A 195 -26.63 -15.85 0.20
C TYR A 195 -25.40 -15.81 1.12
N LEU A 196 -25.47 -16.32 2.37
CA LEU A 196 -24.37 -16.33 3.34
C LEU A 196 -24.30 -17.68 4.04
N LEU A 197 -23.28 -18.46 3.69
CA LEU A 197 -23.01 -19.78 4.25
C LEU A 197 -22.09 -19.67 5.46
N THR A 198 -22.44 -20.37 6.54
CA THR A 198 -21.57 -20.50 7.72
C THR A 198 -21.21 -21.97 7.96
N PRO A 199 -20.04 -22.26 8.55
CA PRO A 199 -19.61 -23.63 8.80
C PRO A 199 -20.59 -24.38 9.71
N PHE A 200 -20.71 -25.69 9.49
CA PHE A 200 -21.47 -26.56 10.38
C PHE A 200 -20.70 -26.74 11.70
N LEU A 201 -21.33 -26.43 12.83
CA LEU A 201 -20.67 -26.36 14.14
C LEU A 201 -20.24 -27.71 14.71
N ASP A 202 -20.91 -28.80 14.32
CA ASP A 202 -20.62 -30.14 14.82
C ASP A 202 -20.80 -31.21 13.73
N PRO A 203 -19.86 -31.31 12.77
CA PRO A 203 -19.96 -32.29 11.69
C PRO A 203 -19.73 -33.70 12.25
N SER A 204 -20.82 -34.37 12.60
CA SER A 204 -20.85 -35.78 13.02
C SER A 204 -20.62 -36.76 11.88
N THR A 205 -20.58 -36.28 10.63
CA THR A 205 -20.30 -37.08 9.46
C THR A 205 -18.81 -37.02 9.11
N PRO A 206 -18.15 -38.16 8.83
CA PRO A 206 -16.75 -38.16 8.42
C PRO A 206 -16.57 -37.31 7.16
N PRO A 207 -15.41 -36.63 7.01
CA PRO A 207 -15.15 -35.78 5.86
C PRO A 207 -15.41 -36.57 4.58
N ARG A 208 -16.36 -36.07 3.77
CA ARG A 208 -16.71 -36.69 2.50
C ARG A 208 -15.55 -36.42 1.54
N ASN A 209 -14.62 -37.36 1.50
CA ASN A 209 -13.50 -37.32 0.56
C ASN A 209 -14.05 -37.16 -0.86
N LYS A 210 -13.59 -36.11 -1.55
CA LYS A 210 -13.78 -35.93 -2.99
C LYS A 210 -12.84 -36.85 -3.75
#